data_AF-A0A7S1LYY1-F1
#
_entry.id   AF-A0A7S1LYY1-F1
#
_cell.length_a   1.000
_cell.length_b   1.000
_cell.length_c   1.000
_cell.angle_alpha   90.00
_cell.angle_beta   90.00
_cell.angle_gamma   90.00
#
_symmetry.space_group_name_H-M   'P 1'
#
loop_
_entity.id
_entity.type
_entity.pdbx_description
1 polymer ?
#
loop_
_entity_poly.entity_id
_entity_poly.type
_entity_poly.pdbx_seq_one_letter_code
_entity_poly.pdbx_strand_id
1 'polypeptide(L)'
;DKKRGRQGADESDHELPAQPAAELTPALAPGPFLATRVPVQAGHASLKMPLLGLGTFRAKGPALQAAVAHALRRGVRLLDTAEGYKNAHDVAAGLAASGVPRHEVFIVSKVAKQSMTPANVRRCVAEQAALFGGYVDLMLLHWPGNANANPASPVHAKARAAAWGALETCLGDGTGPLRAIGVSNFGVTHLEQLLASCRVR
;
A
#
# COMPACT_ATOMS: atom_id res chain seq x y z
N ASP A 1 19.16 -49.26 44.71
CA ASP A 1 19.23 -49.49 43.25
C ASP A 1 18.01 -48.88 42.56
N LYS A 2 18.08 -47.95 41.61
CA LYS A 2 19.04 -47.76 40.51
C LYS A 2 19.33 -46.27 40.27
N LYS A 3 20.60 -45.94 40.05
CA LYS A 3 21.09 -44.72 39.38
C LYS A 3 20.75 -44.79 37.87
N ARG A 4 20.46 -43.64 37.27
CA ARG A 4 20.69 -43.21 35.85
C ARG A 4 20.04 -41.81 35.76
N GLY A 5 20.70 -40.71 35.52
CA GLY A 5 21.87 -40.43 34.68
C GLY A 5 21.43 -39.29 33.76
N ARG A 6 21.68 -38.04 34.15
CA ARG A 6 21.50 -36.84 33.30
C ARG A 6 22.56 -36.89 32.20
N GLN A 7 22.15 -36.80 30.95
CA GLN A 7 23.01 -36.38 29.85
C GLN A 7 22.23 -35.33 29.05
N GLY A 8 22.85 -34.15 28.93
CA GLY A 8 22.29 -33.00 28.26
C GLY A 8 22.25 -33.23 26.75
N ALA A 9 21.17 -32.75 26.13
CA ALA A 9 21.15 -32.49 24.71
C ALA A 9 21.87 -31.17 24.48
N ASP A 10 22.99 -31.26 23.78
CA ASP A 10 23.78 -30.16 23.24
C ASP A 10 22.94 -29.50 22.13
N GLU A 11 22.23 -28.43 22.48
CA GLU A 11 21.64 -27.50 21.51
C GLU A 11 22.79 -26.68 20.92
N SER A 12 23.48 -27.28 19.95
CA SER A 12 24.43 -26.54 19.14
C SER A 12 23.66 -25.57 18.25
N ASP A 13 23.83 -24.29 18.55
CA ASP A 13 23.42 -23.15 17.74
C ASP A 13 23.96 -23.31 16.31
N HIS A 14 23.12 -23.80 15.40
CA HIS A 14 23.34 -23.64 13.96
C HIS A 14 23.03 -22.19 13.58
N GLU A 15 23.93 -21.29 13.97
CA GLU A 15 23.96 -19.93 13.46
C GLU A 15 24.30 -20.02 11.96
N LEU A 16 23.30 -19.78 11.11
CA LEU A 16 23.50 -19.70 9.67
C LEU A 16 24.52 -18.59 9.39
N PRO A 17 25.59 -18.85 8.63
CA PRO A 17 26.62 -17.85 8.39
C PRO A 17 25.98 -16.61 7.75
N ALA A 18 26.26 -15.45 8.35
CA ALA A 18 25.91 -14.17 7.78
C ALA A 18 26.43 -14.10 6.35
N GLN A 19 25.53 -14.02 5.37
CA GLN A 19 25.95 -13.84 3.99
C GLN A 19 26.66 -12.48 3.89
N PRO A 20 27.82 -12.41 3.21
CA PRO A 20 28.48 -11.14 2.98
C PRO A 20 27.50 -10.18 2.30
N ALA A 21 27.53 -8.91 2.71
CA ALA A 21 26.78 -7.86 2.04
C ALA A 21 27.18 -7.88 0.56
N ALA A 22 26.31 -8.43 -0.29
CA ALA A 22 26.57 -8.51 -1.72
C ALA A 22 26.88 -7.09 -2.20
N GLU A 23 28.07 -6.90 -2.78
CA GLU A 23 28.42 -5.66 -3.46
C GLU A 23 27.24 -5.27 -4.35
N LEU A 24 26.70 -4.09 -4.07
CA LEU A 24 25.56 -3.55 -4.79
C LEU A 24 26.02 -3.34 -6.23
N THR A 25 25.70 -4.31 -7.09
CA THR A 25 25.78 -4.14 -8.53
C THR A 25 25.08 -2.82 -8.86
N PRO A 26 25.69 -1.92 -9.65
CA PRO A 26 25.08 -0.65 -9.99
C PRO A 26 23.68 -0.92 -10.51
N ALA A 27 22.71 -0.11 -10.08
CA ALA A 27 21.32 -0.27 -10.45
C ALA A 27 21.23 -0.39 -11.98
N LEU A 28 20.98 -1.61 -12.47
CA LEU A 28 20.71 -1.84 -13.88
C LEU A 28 19.57 -0.91 -14.26
N ALA A 29 19.77 -0.15 -15.35
CA ALA A 29 18.68 0.63 -15.92
C ALA A 29 17.47 -0.30 -16.07
N PRO A 30 16.28 0.07 -15.54
CA PRO A 30 15.14 -0.82 -15.56
C PRO A 30 14.87 -1.25 -17.00
N GLY A 31 14.81 -2.57 -17.23
CA GLY A 31 14.43 -3.10 -18.53
C GLY A 31 13.08 -2.54 -18.98
N PRO A 32 12.74 -2.62 -20.28
CA PRO A 32 11.59 -1.94 -20.87
C PRO A 32 10.28 -2.22 -20.12
N PHE A 33 10.11 -3.44 -19.60
CA PHE A 33 8.94 -3.82 -18.82
C PHE A 33 8.78 -3.05 -17.50
N LEU A 34 9.87 -2.82 -16.76
CA LEU A 34 9.88 -2.03 -15.51
C LEU A 34 9.74 -0.53 -15.78
N ALA A 35 10.11 -0.07 -16.98
CA ALA A 35 9.95 1.31 -17.41
C ALA A 35 8.53 1.61 -17.93
N THR A 36 7.74 0.60 -18.30
CA THR A 36 6.38 0.79 -18.81
C THR A 36 5.49 1.52 -17.81
N ARG A 37 4.76 2.52 -18.30
CA ARG A 37 3.78 3.31 -17.55
C ARG A 37 2.44 3.31 -18.27
N VAL A 38 1.35 3.25 -17.51
CA VAL A 38 -0.01 3.39 -18.00
C VAL A 38 -0.61 4.72 -17.52
N PRO A 39 -1.43 5.40 -18.35
CA PRO A 39 -2.12 6.61 -17.91
C PRO A 39 -3.14 6.26 -16.81
N VAL A 40 -3.19 7.09 -15.78
CA VAL A 40 -4.23 7.07 -14.76
C VAL A 40 -4.87 8.45 -14.73
N GLN A 41 -6.18 8.50 -14.85
CA GLN A 41 -6.94 9.74 -14.73
C GLN A 41 -6.96 10.16 -13.26
N ALA A 42 -6.53 11.39 -13.00
CA ALA A 42 -6.27 11.91 -11.66
C ALA A 42 -6.90 13.30 -11.53
N GLY A 43 -8.23 13.34 -11.47
CA GLY A 43 -8.98 14.59 -11.60
C GLY A 43 -8.68 15.25 -12.96
N HIS A 44 -8.04 16.42 -12.95
CA HIS A 44 -7.72 17.21 -14.15
C HIS A 44 -6.34 16.88 -14.75
N ALA A 45 -5.55 16.02 -14.12
CA ALA A 45 -4.21 15.65 -14.59
C ALA A 45 -4.15 14.18 -15.04
N SER A 46 -3.22 13.89 -15.95
CA SER A 46 -2.84 12.52 -16.30
C SER A 46 -1.62 12.12 -15.46
N LEU A 47 -1.79 11.16 -14.55
CA LEU A 47 -0.66 10.49 -13.90
C LEU A 47 -0.17 9.33 -14.76
N LYS A 48 1.10 8.94 -14.56
CA LYS A 48 1.70 7.78 -15.21
C LYS A 48 2.05 6.74 -14.16
N MET A 49 1.21 5.71 -14.05
CA MET A 49 1.41 4.63 -13.08
C MET A 49 2.32 3.54 -13.65
N PRO A 50 3.35 3.07 -12.92
CA PRO A 50 4.11 1.88 -13.30
C PRO A 50 3.23 0.66 -13.53
N LEU A 51 3.47 -0.04 -14.65
CA LEU A 51 2.73 -1.26 -14.99
C LEU A 51 3.00 -2.39 -13.98
N LEU A 52 4.22 -2.47 -13.46
CA LEU A 52 4.64 -3.46 -12.47
C LEU A 52 4.96 -2.79 -11.14
N GLY A 53 4.53 -3.43 -10.05
CA GLY A 53 4.86 -3.00 -8.69
C GLY A 53 4.94 -4.16 -7.70
N LEU A 54 5.38 -3.84 -6.49
CA LEU A 54 5.50 -4.78 -5.38
C LEU A 54 4.28 -4.68 -4.46
N GLY A 55 3.48 -5.76 -4.41
CA GLY A 55 2.41 -5.92 -3.42
C GLY A 55 2.96 -6.37 -2.06
N THR A 56 2.44 -5.80 -0.98
CA THR A 56 3.01 -6.00 0.37
C THR A 56 2.10 -6.77 1.33
N PHE A 57 0.98 -7.31 0.87
CA PHE A 57 0.04 -8.02 1.72
C PHE A 57 0.71 -9.22 2.42
N ARG A 58 0.45 -9.38 3.74
CA ARG A 58 0.97 -10.42 4.64
C ARG A 58 2.47 -10.34 4.97
N ALA A 59 3.28 -9.58 4.25
CA ALA A 59 4.68 -9.33 4.59
C ALA A 59 4.79 -8.25 5.68
N LYS A 60 5.73 -8.39 6.61
CA LYS A 60 5.97 -7.46 7.74
C LYS A 60 7.42 -7.48 8.22
N GLY A 61 7.79 -6.47 9.00
CA GLY A 61 9.05 -6.40 9.71
C GLY A 61 10.28 -6.34 8.79
N PRO A 62 11.46 -6.75 9.28
CA PRO A 62 12.72 -6.62 8.56
C PRO A 62 12.71 -7.26 7.16
N ALA A 63 12.00 -8.38 6.98
CA ALA A 63 11.89 -9.05 5.70
C ALA A 63 11.18 -8.17 4.65
N LEU A 64 10.10 -7.49 5.03
CA LEU A 64 9.40 -6.55 4.14
C LEU A 64 10.26 -5.32 3.84
N GLN A 65 10.94 -4.77 4.84
CA GLN A 65 11.82 -3.60 4.68
C GLN A 65 12.93 -3.92 3.65
N ALA A 66 13.58 -5.08 3.80
CA ALA A 66 14.61 -5.55 2.88
C ALA A 66 14.06 -5.80 1.47
N ALA A 67 12.87 -6.41 1.36
CA ALA A 67 12.22 -6.67 0.07
C ALA A 67 11.88 -5.37 -0.68
N VAL A 68 11.32 -4.38 0.00
CA VAL A 68 11.01 -3.06 -0.58
C VAL A 68 12.29 -2.36 -1.03
N ALA A 69 13.31 -2.29 -0.16
CA ALA A 69 14.56 -1.63 -0.47
C ALA A 69 15.26 -2.30 -1.67
N HIS A 70 15.27 -3.63 -1.72
CA HIS A 70 15.81 -4.39 -2.83
C HIS A 70 15.03 -4.13 -4.14
N ALA A 71 13.71 -4.24 -4.12
CA ALA A 71 12.88 -4.04 -5.31
C ALA A 71 13.10 -2.65 -5.93
N LEU A 72 13.14 -1.61 -5.11
CA LEU A 72 13.38 -0.23 -5.56
C LEU A 72 14.78 -0.06 -6.17
N ARG A 73 15.83 -0.63 -5.56
CA ARG A 73 17.18 -0.63 -6.14
C ARG A 73 17.28 -1.40 -7.46
N ARG A 74 16.39 -2.36 -7.69
CA ARG A 74 16.28 -3.13 -8.95
C ARG A 74 15.36 -2.51 -9.99
N GLY A 75 14.88 -1.29 -9.77
CA GLY A 75 14.12 -0.53 -10.77
C GLY A 75 12.60 -0.65 -10.65
N VAL A 76 12.07 -1.35 -9.63
CA VAL A 76 10.64 -1.23 -9.30
C VAL A 76 10.36 0.20 -8.87
N ARG A 77 9.23 0.75 -9.31
CA ARG A 77 8.79 2.11 -9.00
C ARG A 77 7.34 2.19 -8.55
N LEU A 78 6.68 1.07 -8.28
CA LEU A 78 5.36 1.06 -7.64
C LEU A 78 5.38 0.16 -6.39
N LEU A 79 4.87 0.68 -5.28
CA LEU A 79 4.63 -0.06 -4.05
C LEU A 79 3.14 -0.05 -3.74
N ASP A 80 2.58 -1.22 -3.47
CA ASP A 80 1.18 -1.39 -3.08
C ASP A 80 1.07 -1.85 -1.63
N THR A 81 0.44 -1.02 -0.80
CA THR A 81 0.16 -1.27 0.62
C THR A 81 -1.30 -0.98 0.93
N ALA A 82 -1.69 -1.06 2.21
CA ALA A 82 -3.01 -0.70 2.69
C ALA A 82 -2.99 -0.46 4.21
N GLU A 83 -3.89 0.39 4.71
CA GLU A 83 -4.14 0.55 6.15
C GLU A 83 -4.37 -0.81 6.82
N GLY A 84 -5.19 -1.66 6.19
CA GLY A 84 -5.54 -2.99 6.70
C GLY A 84 -4.37 -3.99 6.76
N TYR A 85 -3.26 -3.75 6.07
CA TYR A 85 -2.10 -4.66 6.11
C TYR A 85 -1.28 -4.49 7.40
N LYS A 86 -1.42 -3.33 8.06
CA LYS A 86 -0.71 -3.00 9.31
C LYS A 86 0.81 -3.16 9.16
N ASN A 87 1.36 -2.69 8.04
CA ASN A 87 2.78 -2.78 7.69
C ASN A 87 3.32 -1.52 6.99
N ALA A 88 2.56 -0.43 6.94
CA ALA A 88 2.95 0.77 6.19
C ALA A 88 4.28 1.36 6.67
N HIS A 89 4.56 1.30 7.98
CA HIS A 89 5.85 1.73 8.54
C HIS A 89 7.03 0.91 8.01
N ASP A 90 6.86 -0.41 7.83
CA ASP A 90 7.90 -1.26 7.22
C ASP A 90 8.13 -0.89 5.75
N VAL A 91 7.07 -0.57 5.01
CA VAL A 91 7.18 -0.09 3.63
C VAL A 91 7.93 1.24 3.56
N ALA A 92 7.61 2.17 4.46
CA ALA A 92 8.27 3.48 4.53
C ALA A 92 9.75 3.36 4.92
N ALA A 93 10.08 2.47 5.87
CA ALA A 93 11.47 2.18 6.24
C ALA A 93 12.25 1.57 5.07
N GLY A 94 11.66 0.62 4.33
CA GLY A 94 12.27 0.06 3.12
C GLY A 94 12.44 1.09 2.00
N LEU A 95 11.48 1.99 1.83
CA LEU A 95 11.58 3.11 0.89
C LEU A 95 12.77 4.02 1.24
N ALA A 96 12.87 4.45 2.50
CA ALA A 96 13.99 5.27 2.97
C ALA A 96 15.34 4.56 2.78
N ALA A 97 15.43 3.28 3.17
CA ALA A 97 16.63 2.47 3.03
C ALA A 97 17.03 2.15 1.57
N SER A 98 16.13 2.37 0.61
CA SER A 98 16.45 2.20 -0.81
C SER A 98 17.33 3.31 -1.38
N GLY A 99 17.27 4.51 -0.78
CA GLY A 99 17.88 5.73 -1.31
C GLY A 99 17.20 6.31 -2.55
N VAL A 100 16.11 5.71 -3.05
CA VAL A 100 15.38 6.20 -4.23
C VAL A 100 14.54 7.43 -3.85
N PRO A 101 14.62 8.55 -4.60
CA PRO A 101 13.80 9.73 -4.34
C PRO A 101 12.31 9.41 -4.33
N ARG A 102 11.57 9.95 -3.35
CA ARG A 102 10.12 9.72 -3.19
C ARG A 102 9.31 10.01 -4.46
N HIS A 103 9.68 11.06 -5.21
CA HIS A 103 8.97 11.45 -6.44
C HIS A 103 9.14 10.47 -7.61
N GLU A 104 10.09 9.54 -7.52
CA GLU A 104 10.22 8.45 -8.50
C GLU A 104 9.31 7.25 -8.20
N VAL A 105 8.84 7.11 -6.95
CA VAL A 105 8.12 5.93 -6.48
C VAL A 105 6.63 6.22 -6.41
N PHE A 106 5.83 5.44 -7.13
CA PHE A 106 4.37 5.49 -7.10
C PHE A 106 3.83 4.67 -5.92
N ILE A 107 3.18 5.32 -4.95
CA ILE A 107 2.59 4.65 -3.79
C ILE A 107 1.09 4.45 -4.00
N VAL A 108 0.66 3.18 -3.97
CA VAL A 108 -0.75 2.79 -3.85
C VAL A 108 -1.03 2.43 -2.39
N SER A 109 -2.02 3.07 -1.78
CA SER A 109 -2.54 2.66 -0.48
C SER A 109 -4.06 2.56 -0.50
N LYS A 110 -4.63 1.95 0.55
CA LYS A 110 -6.06 1.61 0.59
C LYS A 110 -6.65 1.86 1.96
N VAL A 111 -7.80 2.52 2.01
CA VAL A 111 -8.62 2.67 3.21
C VAL A 111 -9.27 1.33 3.52
N ALA A 112 -9.10 0.84 4.75
CA ALA A 112 -9.66 -0.44 5.16
C ALA A 112 -11.19 -0.39 5.26
N LYS A 113 -11.84 -1.55 5.11
CA LYS A 113 -13.31 -1.69 5.24
C LYS A 113 -13.86 -1.27 6.61
N GLN A 114 -13.01 -1.24 7.63
CA GLN A 114 -13.32 -0.77 8.99
C GLN A 114 -13.26 0.76 9.12
N SER A 115 -12.61 1.44 8.17
CA SER A 115 -12.35 2.90 8.20
C SER A 115 -13.25 3.68 7.25
N MET A 116 -14.37 3.11 6.81
CA MET A 116 -15.30 3.67 5.80
C MET A 116 -16.14 4.88 6.30
N THR A 117 -15.89 5.42 7.49
CA THR A 117 -16.52 6.68 7.91
C THR A 117 -15.71 7.87 7.39
N PRO A 118 -16.32 9.02 7.06
CA PRO A 118 -15.58 10.17 6.53
C PRO A 118 -14.42 10.63 7.43
N ALA A 119 -14.59 10.58 8.75
CA ALA A 119 -13.53 10.92 9.70
C ALA A 119 -12.36 9.92 9.66
N ASN A 120 -12.66 8.61 9.61
CA ASN A 120 -11.63 7.58 9.55
C ASN A 120 -10.90 7.58 8.19
N VAL A 121 -11.61 7.83 7.08
CA VAL A 121 -11.00 8.03 5.76
C VAL A 121 -9.98 9.17 5.81
N ARG A 122 -10.39 10.35 6.31
CA ARG A 122 -9.48 11.52 6.41
C ARG A 122 -8.28 11.24 7.29
N ARG A 123 -8.47 10.57 8.43
CA ARG A 123 -7.37 10.14 9.31
C ARG A 123 -6.41 9.22 8.56
N CYS A 124 -6.93 8.15 7.95
CA CYS A 124 -6.12 7.19 7.19
C CYS A 124 -5.31 7.89 6.09
N VAL A 125 -5.92 8.82 5.34
CA VAL A 125 -5.22 9.58 4.30
C VAL A 125 -4.09 10.42 4.89
N ALA A 126 -4.37 11.18 5.96
CA ALA A 126 -3.36 12.03 6.60
C ALA A 126 -2.17 11.22 7.13
N GLU A 127 -2.43 10.10 7.81
CA GLU A 127 -1.40 9.20 8.33
C GLU A 127 -0.54 8.59 7.21
N GLN A 128 -1.18 8.07 6.16
CA GLN A 128 -0.47 7.46 5.02
C GLN A 128 0.34 8.49 4.25
N ALA A 129 -0.22 9.68 3.99
CA ALA A 129 0.49 10.75 3.31
C ALA A 129 1.70 11.23 4.11
N ALA A 130 1.55 11.49 5.41
CA ALA A 130 2.66 11.88 6.27
C ALA A 130 3.79 10.82 6.25
N LEU A 131 3.42 9.55 6.32
CA LEU A 131 4.37 8.44 6.33
C LEU A 131 5.14 8.28 5.01
N PHE A 132 4.51 8.60 3.88
CA PHE A 132 5.12 8.50 2.55
C PHE A 132 5.57 9.86 1.99
N GLY A 133 6.01 10.80 2.83
CA GLY A 133 6.65 12.03 2.35
C GLY A 133 5.67 13.09 1.84
N GLY A 134 4.48 13.16 2.44
CA GLY A 134 3.49 14.23 2.26
C GLY A 134 2.34 13.92 1.30
N TYR A 135 2.41 12.84 0.52
CA TYR A 135 1.33 12.47 -0.41
C TYR A 135 1.28 10.97 -0.74
N VAL A 136 0.13 10.52 -1.24
CA VAL A 136 -0.09 9.19 -1.82
C VAL A 136 -0.50 9.35 -3.28
N ASP A 137 0.11 8.56 -4.17
CA ASP A 137 -0.14 8.67 -5.61
C ASP A 137 -1.52 8.14 -5.99
N LEU A 138 -1.95 7.01 -5.41
CA LEU A 138 -3.27 6.45 -5.59
C LEU A 138 -3.84 5.92 -4.27
N MET A 139 -4.98 6.47 -3.83
CA MET A 139 -5.72 5.97 -2.67
C MET A 139 -6.99 5.25 -3.09
N LEU A 140 -7.15 4.00 -2.65
CA LEU A 140 -8.30 3.18 -2.99
C LEU A 140 -9.24 2.97 -1.80
N LEU A 141 -10.55 2.92 -2.05
CA LEU A 141 -11.46 2.21 -1.15
C LEU A 141 -11.22 0.71 -1.33
N HIS A 142 -10.71 0.04 -0.30
CA HIS A 142 -10.23 -1.35 -0.43
C HIS A 142 -11.37 -2.35 -0.67
N TRP A 143 -12.57 -2.07 -0.18
CA TRP A 143 -13.75 -2.94 -0.34
C TRP A 143 -15.02 -2.09 -0.47
N PRO A 144 -16.07 -2.61 -1.10
CA PRO A 144 -17.31 -1.88 -1.32
C PRO A 144 -18.22 -1.81 -0.08
N GLY A 145 -17.90 -2.51 1.01
CA GLY A 145 -18.78 -2.63 2.17
C GLY A 145 -18.14 -2.16 3.46
N ASN A 146 -18.97 -1.71 4.40
CA ASN A 146 -18.56 -1.50 5.79
C ASN A 146 -18.51 -2.86 6.49
N ALA A 147 -17.39 -3.18 7.13
CA ALA A 147 -17.20 -4.45 7.83
C ALA A 147 -18.19 -4.69 8.99
N ASN A 148 -18.81 -3.63 9.52
CA ASN A 148 -19.64 -3.66 10.73
C ASN A 148 -21.15 -3.77 10.42
N ALA A 149 -21.53 -4.12 9.19
CA ALA A 149 -22.94 -4.23 8.79
C ALA A 149 -23.22 -5.54 8.04
N ASN A 150 -24.47 -5.99 8.10
CA ASN A 150 -24.95 -7.14 7.33
C ASN A 150 -24.71 -6.89 5.82
N PRO A 151 -24.13 -7.83 5.05
CA PRO A 151 -23.85 -7.68 3.62
C PRO A 151 -25.03 -7.23 2.74
N ALA A 152 -26.27 -7.57 3.10
CA ALA A 152 -27.47 -7.18 2.39
C ALA A 152 -27.97 -5.76 2.77
N SER A 153 -27.30 -5.09 3.70
CA SER A 153 -27.77 -3.82 4.25
C SER A 153 -27.61 -2.66 3.25
N PRO A 154 -28.65 -1.81 3.09
CA PRO A 154 -28.55 -0.60 2.28
C PRO A 154 -27.56 0.43 2.85
N VAL A 155 -27.09 0.24 4.10
CA VAL A 155 -26.02 1.05 4.71
C VAL A 155 -24.75 1.02 3.88
N HIS A 156 -24.45 -0.05 3.14
CA HIS A 156 -23.24 -0.14 2.34
C HIS A 156 -23.19 0.90 1.22
N ALA A 157 -24.30 1.17 0.54
CA ALA A 157 -24.34 2.19 -0.50
C ALA A 157 -24.07 3.59 0.09
N LYS A 158 -24.70 3.91 1.22
CA LYS A 158 -24.48 5.17 1.94
C LYS A 158 -23.04 5.31 2.44
N ALA A 159 -22.48 4.23 3.00
CA ALA A 159 -21.09 4.21 3.48
C ALA A 159 -20.09 4.37 2.34
N ARG A 160 -20.31 3.72 1.18
CA ARG A 160 -19.48 3.93 -0.03
C ARG A 160 -19.49 5.38 -0.47
N ALA A 161 -20.67 5.96 -0.65
CA ALA A 161 -20.80 7.35 -1.10
C ALA A 161 -20.13 8.33 -0.12
N ALA A 162 -20.34 8.14 1.19
CA ALA A 162 -19.72 8.97 2.23
C ALA A 162 -18.19 8.83 2.26
N ALA A 163 -17.67 7.61 2.16
CA ALA A 163 -16.22 7.36 2.15
C ALA A 163 -15.57 7.93 0.89
N TRP A 164 -16.22 7.78 -0.27
CA TRP A 164 -15.75 8.36 -1.52
C TRP A 164 -15.76 9.88 -1.48
N GLY A 165 -16.83 10.51 -0.99
CA GLY A 165 -16.88 11.96 -0.82
C GLY A 165 -15.75 12.49 0.06
N ALA A 166 -15.33 11.72 1.08
CA ALA A 166 -14.16 12.07 1.88
C ALA A 166 -12.83 11.95 1.11
N LEU A 167 -12.68 10.95 0.24
CA LEU A 167 -11.53 10.87 -0.67
C LEU A 167 -11.51 12.03 -1.67
N GLU A 168 -12.65 12.43 -2.23
CA GLU A 168 -12.76 13.61 -3.09
C GLU A 168 -12.32 14.88 -2.37
N THR A 169 -12.73 15.08 -1.11
CA THR A 169 -12.26 16.19 -0.29
C THR A 169 -10.74 16.13 -0.06
N CYS A 170 -10.18 14.94 0.19
CA CYS A 170 -8.74 14.76 0.35
C CYS A 170 -7.94 14.90 -0.95
N LEU A 171 -8.55 14.71 -2.11
CA LEU A 171 -7.94 15.02 -3.40
C LEU A 171 -7.78 16.55 -3.56
N GLY A 172 -8.75 17.32 -3.07
CA GLY A 172 -8.68 18.78 -2.97
C GLY A 172 -8.37 19.46 -4.31
N ASP A 173 -9.07 19.07 -5.38
CA ASP A 173 -8.87 19.58 -6.74
C ASP A 173 -7.40 19.51 -7.23
N GLY A 174 -6.63 18.54 -6.72
CA GLY A 174 -5.24 18.30 -7.08
C GLY A 174 -4.20 18.97 -6.17
N THR A 175 -4.63 19.77 -5.17
CA THR A 175 -3.75 20.38 -4.17
C THR A 175 -3.67 19.58 -2.87
N GLY A 176 -4.50 18.53 -2.73
CA GLY A 176 -4.55 17.70 -1.53
C GLY A 176 -3.42 16.67 -1.43
N PRO A 177 -3.37 15.92 -0.31
CA PRO A 177 -2.39 14.85 -0.06
C PRO A 177 -2.56 13.61 -0.97
N LEU A 178 -3.56 13.60 -1.86
CA LEU A 178 -3.79 12.52 -2.81
C LEU A 178 -3.56 13.03 -4.23
N ARG A 179 -2.97 12.21 -5.10
CA ARG A 179 -2.86 12.53 -6.53
C ARG A 179 -4.01 11.93 -7.33
N ALA A 180 -4.41 10.70 -7.02
CA ALA A 180 -5.56 10.02 -7.59
C ALA A 180 -6.33 9.21 -6.54
N ILE A 181 -7.59 8.91 -6.85
CA ILE A 181 -8.48 8.11 -6.02
C ILE A 181 -9.14 7.02 -6.86
N GLY A 182 -9.50 5.91 -6.23
CA GLY A 182 -10.13 4.79 -6.93
C GLY A 182 -10.75 3.76 -5.99
N VAL A 183 -11.06 2.59 -6.53
CA VAL A 183 -11.72 1.51 -5.79
C VAL A 183 -11.07 0.15 -6.04
N SER A 184 -11.27 -0.78 -5.12
CA SER A 184 -10.81 -2.17 -5.21
C SER A 184 -11.92 -3.12 -4.75
N ASN A 185 -12.08 -4.27 -5.43
CA ASN A 185 -13.12 -5.28 -5.15
C ASN A 185 -14.57 -4.79 -5.39
N PHE A 186 -14.77 -3.80 -6.28
CA PHE A 186 -16.10 -3.31 -6.63
C PHE A 186 -16.63 -4.09 -7.84
N GLY A 187 -17.88 -4.57 -7.75
CA GLY A 187 -18.63 -5.09 -8.90
C GLY A 187 -19.40 -3.99 -9.61
N VAL A 188 -20.01 -4.32 -10.75
CA VAL A 188 -20.72 -3.37 -11.63
C VAL A 188 -21.73 -2.51 -10.87
N THR A 189 -22.64 -3.13 -10.09
CA THR A 189 -23.64 -2.40 -9.32
C THR A 189 -23.04 -1.44 -8.28
N HIS A 190 -21.89 -1.77 -7.70
CA HIS A 190 -21.20 -0.87 -6.77
C HIS A 190 -20.65 0.36 -7.49
N LEU A 191 -20.13 0.18 -8.70
CA LEU A 191 -19.62 1.26 -9.55
C LEU A 191 -20.74 2.16 -10.04
N GLU A 192 -21.84 1.59 -10.53
CA GLU A 192 -23.02 2.35 -10.98
C GLU A 192 -23.57 3.26 -9.87
N GLN A 193 -23.72 2.72 -8.66
CA GLN A 193 -24.16 3.50 -7.50
C GLN A 193 -23.19 4.63 -7.13
N LEU A 194 -21.88 4.39 -7.27
CA LEU A 194 -20.88 5.41 -6.99
C LEU A 194 -20.91 6.51 -8.05
N LEU A 195 -20.93 6.14 -9.33
CA LEU A 195 -20.97 7.05 -10.48
C LEU A 195 -22.23 7.93 -10.51
N ALA A 196 -23.34 7.45 -9.94
CA ALA A 196 -24.56 8.22 -9.79
C ALA A 196 -24.44 9.40 -8.80
N SER A 197 -23.41 9.43 -7.95
CA SER A 197 -23.29 10.41 -6.87
C SER A 197 -21.91 11.07 -6.72
N CYS A 198 -20.86 10.54 -7.38
CA CYS A 198 -19.53 11.12 -7.32
C CYS A 198 -19.41 12.41 -8.15
N ARG A 199 -18.53 13.31 -7.67
CA ARG A 199 -18.08 14.50 -8.38
C ARG A 199 -16.84 14.20 -9.23
N VAL A 200 -15.92 13.38 -8.71
CA VAL A 200 -14.71 12.93 -9.42
C VAL A 200 -14.99 11.58 -10.10
N ARG A 201 -14.69 11.49 -11.40
CA ARG A 201 -14.97 10.32 -12.26
C ARG A 201 -13.70 9.79 -12.92
#